data_AF-A0AA39M6X1-F1
#
_entry.id   AF-A0AA39M6X1-F1
#
_cell.length_a   1.000
_cell.length_b   1.000
_cell.length_c   1.000
_cell.angle_alpha   90.00
_cell.angle_beta   90.00
_cell.angle_gamma   90.00
#
_symmetry.space_group_name_H-M   'P 1'
#
loop_
_entity.id
_entity.type
_entity.pdbx_description
1 polymer ?
#
loop_
_entity_poly.entity_id
_entity_poly.type
_entity_poly.pdbx_seq_one_letter_code
_entity_poly.pdbx_strand_id
1 'polypeptide(L)'
;MRVIVPLLFAALTLELKAALLWQDYKETVALIREREEADLSPEYTKRKFCGKMFTDALNDFCVDGADLHKHKLSKQEMSQLLHECCHRGCSLARMAYTFCAAHKNL
;
A
#
# COMPACT_ATOMS: atom_id res chain seq x y z
N MET A 1 33.32 4.80 33.12
CA MET A 1 32.34 3.94 32.42
C MET A 1 31.00 4.69 32.29
N ARG A 2 30.78 5.48 31.22
CA ARG A 2 29.49 6.17 30.98
C ARG A 2 29.27 6.42 29.49
N VAL A 3 28.98 5.38 28.71
CA VAL A 3 28.57 5.51 27.30
C VAL A 3 27.59 4.37 26.93
N ILE A 4 26.42 4.30 27.58
CA ILE A 4 25.40 3.28 27.24
C ILE A 4 23.99 3.89 27.10
N VAL A 5 23.75 5.08 27.67
CA VAL A 5 22.40 5.68 27.74
C VAL A 5 21.87 6.26 26.41
N PRO A 6 22.64 6.91 25.51
CA PRO A 6 22.05 7.57 24.34
C PRO A 6 21.64 6.60 23.22
N LEU A 7 22.21 5.39 23.17
CA LEU A 7 21.89 4.39 22.14
C LEU A 7 20.53 3.71 22.35
N LEU A 8 20.09 3.56 23.60
CA LEU A 8 18.77 2.99 23.93
C LEU A 8 17.61 3.92 23.54
N PHE A 9 17.79 5.24 23.69
CA PHE A 9 16.75 6.22 23.33
C PHE A 9 16.52 6.33 21.81
N ALA A 10 17.56 6.16 21.00
CA ALA A 10 17.43 6.17 19.54
C ALA A 10 16.65 4.93 19.03
N ALA A 11 16.86 3.75 19.61
CA ALA A 11 16.11 2.55 19.25
C ALA A 11 14.61 2.67 19.59
N LEU A 12 14.28 3.18 20.78
CA LEU A 12 12.89 3.39 21.23
C LEU A 12 12.11 4.38 20.35
N THR A 13 12.77 5.39 19.76
CA THR A 13 12.09 6.36 18.87
C THR A 13 11.87 5.84 17.45
N LEU A 14 12.72 4.92 16.95
CA LEU A 14 12.50 4.27 15.65
C LEU A 14 11.32 3.29 15.68
N GLU A 15 11.19 2.50 16.74
CA GLU A 15 10.10 1.51 16.85
C GLU A 15 8.73 2.17 17.01
N LEU A 16 8.65 3.31 17.70
CA LEU A 16 7.40 4.06 17.87
C LEU A 16 6.88 4.65 16.55
N LYS A 17 7.78 5.13 15.68
CA LYS A 17 7.42 5.66 14.35
C LYS A 17 6.93 4.56 13.42
N ALA A 18 7.60 3.41 13.42
CA ALA A 18 7.18 2.26 12.63
C ALA A 18 5.78 1.76 13.06
N ALA A 19 5.50 1.73 14.36
CA ALA A 19 4.19 1.35 14.89
C ALA A 19 3.08 2.34 14.48
N LEU A 20 3.32 3.65 14.57
CA LEU A 20 2.37 4.69 14.15
C LEU A 20 2.07 4.63 12.65
N LEU A 21 3.09 4.45 11.81
CA LEU A 21 2.94 4.31 10.35
C LEU A 21 2.14 3.06 9.98
N TRP A 22 2.32 1.97 10.72
CA TRP A 22 1.57 0.74 10.48
C TRP A 22 0.10 0.84 10.89
N GLN A 23 -0.19 1.69 11.88
CA GLN A 23 -1.54 1.97 12.34
C GLN A 23 -2.31 2.83 11.32
N ASP A 24 -1.69 3.90 10.81
CA ASP A 24 -2.22 4.75 9.74
C ASP A 24 -2.45 3.96 8.43
N TYR A 25 -1.54 3.02 8.12
CA TYR A 25 -1.69 2.13 6.98
C TYR A 25 -2.95 1.25 7.09
N LYS A 26 -3.15 0.63 8.26
CA LYS A 26 -4.32 -0.23 8.50
C LYS A 26 -5.63 0.54 8.50
N GLU A 27 -5.65 1.73 9.09
CA GLU A 27 -6.82 2.60 9.08
C GLU A 27 -7.19 3.02 7.66
N THR A 28 -6.20 3.39 6.84
CA THR A 28 -6.46 3.78 5.45
C THR A 28 -6.94 2.62 4.59
N VAL A 29 -6.36 1.43 4.75
CA VAL A 29 -6.86 0.22 4.04
C VAL A 29 -8.28 -0.13 4.48
N ALA A 30 -8.59 0.00 5.77
CA ALA A 30 -9.94 -0.24 6.29
C ALA A 30 -10.95 0.78 5.71
N LEU A 31 -10.58 2.07 5.65
CA LEU A 31 -11.40 3.12 5.07
C LEU A 31 -11.65 2.90 3.58
N ILE A 32 -10.61 2.52 2.82
CA ILE A 32 -10.76 2.18 1.39
C ILE A 32 -11.75 1.03 1.26
N ARG A 33 -11.60 -0.03 2.06
CA ARG A 33 -12.47 -1.18 2.01
C ARG A 33 -13.93 -0.84 2.36
N GLU A 34 -14.16 -0.01 3.38
CA GLU A 34 -15.50 0.47 3.73
C GLU A 34 -16.14 1.21 2.56
N ARG A 35 -15.38 2.05 1.87
CA ARG A 35 -15.85 2.78 0.66
C ARG A 35 -16.07 1.86 -0.54
N GLU A 36 -15.25 0.82 -0.71
CA GLU A 36 -15.46 -0.22 -1.73
C GLU A 36 -16.75 -1.00 -1.48
N GLU A 37 -17.11 -1.24 -0.21
CA GLU A 37 -18.33 -1.95 0.17
C GLU A 37 -19.57 -1.04 0.03
N ALA A 38 -19.42 0.26 0.25
CA ALA A 38 -20.49 1.25 0.12
C ALA A 38 -20.75 1.72 -1.34
N ASP A 39 -19.89 1.36 -2.30
CA ASP A 39 -19.96 1.71 -3.73
C ASP A 39 -20.27 3.21 -3.99
N LEU A 40 -19.63 4.07 -3.20
CA LEU A 40 -19.96 5.50 -3.16
C LEU A 40 -19.41 6.28 -4.35
N SER A 41 -18.36 5.78 -5.02
CA SER A 41 -17.79 6.45 -6.19
C SER A 41 -17.02 5.51 -7.13
N PRO A 42 -16.83 5.91 -8.41
CA PRO A 42 -16.17 5.09 -9.42
C PRO A 42 -14.74 4.66 -9.06
N GLU A 43 -14.00 5.45 -8.27
CA GLU A 43 -12.65 5.08 -7.85
C GLU A 43 -12.60 3.95 -6.81
N TYR A 44 -13.70 3.72 -6.07
CA TYR A 44 -13.86 2.63 -5.10
C TYR A 44 -14.60 1.41 -5.67
N THR A 45 -15.23 1.53 -6.84
CA THR A 45 -15.90 0.39 -7.48
C THR A 45 -14.89 -0.70 -7.83
N LYS A 46 -15.13 -1.91 -7.33
CA LYS A 46 -14.28 -3.07 -7.60
C LYS A 46 -14.35 -3.50 -9.05
N ARG A 47 -13.18 -3.61 -9.69
CA ARG A 47 -13.04 -4.15 -11.04
C ARG A 47 -11.96 -5.21 -11.05
N LYS A 48 -12.06 -6.14 -12.01
CA LYS A 48 -11.05 -7.19 -12.18
C LYS A 48 -9.89 -6.62 -12.99
N PHE A 49 -8.72 -6.57 -12.39
CA PHE A 49 -7.48 -6.16 -13.03
C PHE A 49 -6.55 -7.37 -13.12
N CYS A 50 -6.35 -7.89 -14.33
CA CYS A 50 -5.51 -9.05 -14.59
C CYS A 50 -4.45 -8.70 -15.66
N GLY A 51 -3.22 -9.17 -15.47
CA GLY A 51 -2.14 -9.05 -16.46
C GLY A 51 -1.94 -7.62 -16.96
N LYS A 52 -2.09 -7.41 -18.28
CA LYS A 52 -1.86 -6.12 -18.94
C LYS A 52 -2.76 -5.00 -18.39
N MET A 53 -4.02 -5.28 -18.07
CA MET A 53 -4.93 -4.26 -17.54
C MET A 53 -4.46 -3.70 -16.20
N PHE A 54 -3.83 -4.55 -15.39
CA PHE A 54 -3.29 -4.13 -14.10
C PHE A 54 -2.07 -3.23 -14.29
N THR A 55 -1.14 -3.62 -15.17
CA THR A 55 0.05 -2.82 -15.46
C THR A 55 -0.29 -1.50 -16.15
N ASP A 56 -1.28 -1.49 -17.06
CA ASP A 56 -1.76 -0.28 -17.71
C ASP A 56 -2.33 0.69 -16.67
N ALA A 57 -3.19 0.19 -15.76
CA ALA A 57 -3.71 1.00 -14.66
C ALA A 57 -2.57 1.56 -13.78
N LEU A 58 -1.56 0.77 -13.43
CA LEU A 58 -0.42 1.28 -12.69
C LEU A 58 0.36 2.37 -13.44
N ASN A 59 0.54 2.23 -14.75
CA ASN A 59 1.19 3.25 -15.58
C ASN A 59 0.38 4.56 -15.66
N ASP A 60 -0.94 4.46 -15.63
CA ASP A 60 -1.83 5.62 -15.70
C ASP A 60 -1.85 6.41 -14.37
N PHE A 61 -1.74 5.72 -13.23
CA PHE A 61 -1.95 6.34 -11.91
C PHE A 61 -0.69 6.50 -11.05
N CYS A 62 0.36 5.68 -11.25
CA CYS A 62 1.59 5.74 -10.45
C CYS A 62 2.73 6.44 -11.19
N VAL A 63 3.49 7.26 -10.46
CA VAL A 63 4.71 7.91 -10.98
C VAL A 63 5.79 6.88 -11.36
N ASP A 64 5.93 5.82 -10.56
CA ASP A 64 6.85 4.71 -10.84
C ASP A 64 6.24 3.68 -11.83
N GLY A 65 5.01 3.92 -12.28
CA GLY A 65 4.28 3.07 -13.21
C GLY A 65 4.16 1.61 -12.75
N ALA A 66 4.20 0.71 -13.73
CA ALA A 66 4.14 -0.74 -13.53
C ALA A 66 5.50 -1.37 -13.14
N ASP A 67 6.52 -0.57 -12.81
CA ASP A 67 7.81 -1.09 -12.38
C ASP A 67 7.72 -1.66 -10.95
N LEU A 68 7.32 -2.94 -10.89
CA LEU A 68 7.14 -3.73 -9.67
C LEU A 68 8.39 -3.78 -8.78
N HIS A 69 9.58 -3.49 -9.29
CA HIS A 69 10.80 -3.43 -8.50
C HIS A 69 10.99 -2.10 -7.76
N LYS A 70 10.36 -1.02 -8.23
CA LYS A 70 10.34 0.28 -7.54
C LYS A 70 9.33 0.32 -6.40
N HIS A 71 8.32 -0.55 -6.48
CA HIS A 71 7.37 -0.78 -5.41
C HIS A 71 8.06 -1.61 -4.31
N LYS A 72 8.30 -1.06 -3.11
CA LYS A 72 8.96 -1.82 -2.00
C LYS A 72 7.97 -2.76 -1.29
N LEU A 73 7.26 -3.57 -2.07
CA LEU A 73 6.42 -4.66 -1.61
C LEU A 73 7.23 -5.96 -1.65
N SER A 74 7.00 -6.86 -0.69
CA SER A 74 7.53 -8.21 -0.81
C SER A 74 6.88 -8.94 -1.98
N LYS A 75 7.57 -9.93 -2.55
CA LYS A 75 7.01 -10.78 -3.63
C LYS A 75 5.69 -11.43 -3.24
N GLN A 76 5.54 -11.77 -1.96
CA GLN A 76 4.34 -12.41 -1.42
C GLN A 76 3.15 -11.42 -1.39
N GLU A 77 3.35 -10.21 -0.84
CA GLU A 77 2.32 -9.17 -0.82
C GLU A 77 1.86 -8.80 -2.23
N MET A 78 2.81 -8.64 -3.13
CA MET A 78 2.52 -8.32 -4.53
C MET A 78 1.73 -9.44 -5.23
N SER A 79 2.14 -10.71 -5.05
CA SER A 79 1.41 -11.85 -5.61
C SER A 79 0.00 -11.97 -5.04
N GLN A 80 -0.18 -11.73 -3.74
CA GLN A 80 -1.48 -11.78 -3.09
C GLN A 80 -2.41 -10.70 -3.63
N LEU A 81 -1.90 -9.47 -3.81
CA LEU A 81 -2.69 -8.37 -4.32
C LEU A 81 -3.06 -8.54 -5.80
N LEU A 82 -2.12 -9.01 -6.62
CA LEU A 82 -2.38 -9.36 -8.02
C LEU A 82 -3.47 -10.45 -8.13
N HIS A 83 -3.38 -11.48 -7.30
CA HIS A 83 -4.38 -12.54 -7.25
C HIS A 83 -5.75 -11.99 -6.82
N GLU A 84 -5.79 -11.16 -5.77
CA GLU A 84 -7.02 -10.57 -5.27
C GLU A 84 -7.68 -9.65 -6.30
N CYS A 85 -6.91 -8.72 -6.89
CA CYS A 85 -7.36 -7.81 -7.93
C CYS A 85 -7.85 -8.53 -9.19
N CYS A 86 -7.27 -9.68 -9.53
CA CYS A 86 -7.71 -10.44 -10.71
C CYS A 86 -8.96 -11.29 -10.43
N HIS A 87 -9.04 -11.97 -9.29
CA HIS A 87 -10.13 -12.91 -9.00
C HIS A 87 -11.34 -12.26 -8.33
N ARG A 88 -11.09 -11.51 -7.23
CA ARG A 88 -12.14 -10.87 -6.43
C ARG A 88 -12.46 -9.45 -6.90
N GLY A 89 -11.52 -8.84 -7.64
CA GLY A 89 -11.60 -7.45 -8.04
C GLY A 89 -11.12 -6.54 -6.93
N CYS A 90 -10.54 -5.41 -7.33
CA CYS A 90 -10.10 -4.36 -6.42
C CYS A 90 -10.44 -3.00 -7.02
N SER A 91 -10.49 -1.98 -6.17
CA SER A 91 -10.69 -0.61 -6.63
C SER A 91 -9.41 0.04 -7.11
N LEU A 92 -9.56 1.09 -7.92
CA LEU A 92 -8.43 1.93 -8.33
C LEU A 92 -7.80 2.61 -7.11
N ALA A 93 -8.60 3.04 -6.14
CA ALA A 93 -8.11 3.59 -4.88
C ALA A 93 -7.20 2.60 -4.12
N ARG A 94 -7.58 1.32 -4.06
CA ARG A 94 -6.76 0.29 -3.42
C ARG A 94 -5.45 0.05 -4.16
N MET A 95 -5.48 -0.03 -5.49
CA MET A 95 -4.26 -0.13 -6.30
C MET A 95 -3.35 1.10 -6.10
N ALA A 96 -3.90 2.31 -6.19
CA ALA A 96 -3.14 3.53 -6.05
C ALA A 96 -2.53 3.68 -4.66
N TYR A 97 -3.26 3.31 -3.61
CA TYR A 97 -2.74 3.36 -2.26
C TYR A 97 -1.59 2.37 -2.06
N THR A 98 -1.77 1.11 -2.48
CA THR A 98 -0.77 0.06 -2.26
C THR A 98 0.49 0.23 -3.11
N PHE A 99 0.37 0.68 -4.36
CA PHE A 99 1.51 0.82 -5.27
C PHE A 99 2.01 2.25 -5.38
N CYS A 100 1.12 3.23 -5.53
CA CYS A 100 1.56 4.62 -5.76
C CYS A 100 1.85 5.40 -4.46
N ALA A 101 1.12 5.11 -3.37
CA ALA A 101 1.23 5.88 -2.12
C ALA A 101 2.17 5.23 -1.08
N ALA A 102 2.30 3.90 -1.09
CA ALA A 102 3.06 3.16 -0.07
C ALA A 102 4.55 3.56 0.07
N HIS A 103 5.11 4.34 -0.86
CA HIS A 103 6.54 4.72 -0.85
C HIS A 103 6.86 6.20 -1.04
N LYS A 104 5.85 7.09 -1.16
CA LYS A 104 6.11 8.53 -1.07
C LYS A 104 6.14 8.90 0.41
N ASN A 105 7.34 9.05 0.95
CA ASN A 105 7.67 9.50 2.31
C ASN A 105 6.49 10.21 3.03
N LEU A 106 5.80 9.44 3.87
CA LEU A 106 5.24 9.90 5.14
C LEU A 106 6.20 9.42 6.23
#